data_AF-A0A249E1A6-F1
#
_entry.id   AF-A0A249E1A6-F1
#
_cell.length_a   1.000
_cell.length_b   1.000
_cell.length_c   1.000
_cell.angle_alpha   90.00
_cell.angle_beta   90.00
_cell.angle_gamma   90.00
#
_symmetry.space_group_name_H-M   'P 1'
#
loop_
_entity.id
_entity.type
_entity.pdbx_description
1 polymer ?
#
loop_
_entity_poly.entity_id
_entity_poly.type
_entity_poly.pdbx_seq_one_letter_code
_entity_poly.pdbx_strand_id
1 'polypeptide(L)'
;MNQLPIIDFKGLVSLKKLFPELTTSQFEITILFCIGVSIKEISHYRSISYSCVDNTLNTDLTLHNVKVTKLDQLSPKMTASYIQSIVWYHSRGKLQELRSILLTDDLNEIKQIKIRITNMLEHRTSSYIRYFNLLDTPIKNIGNWYQSNFDFENFLNSVFEVVFTPALSVDEKIRNISDIMEKYQNITNQKLLIELNK
;
A
#
# COMPACT_ATOMS: atom_id res chain seq x y z
N MET A 1 -13.24 -16.62 25.84
CA MET A 1 -13.17 -15.77 24.63
C MET A 1 -12.73 -14.39 25.09
N ASN A 2 -11.45 -14.07 24.91
CA ASN A 2 -10.84 -12.87 25.49
C ASN A 2 -11.15 -11.64 24.63
N GLN A 3 -11.66 -10.57 25.25
CA GLN A 3 -11.85 -9.27 24.60
C GLN A 3 -10.49 -8.59 24.40
N LEU A 4 -10.27 -8.04 23.20
CA LEU A 4 -9.02 -7.38 22.79
C LEU A 4 -9.02 -5.89 23.19
N PRO A 5 -7.84 -5.30 23.49
CA PRO A 5 -7.73 -3.90 23.94
C PRO A 5 -7.94 -2.90 22.79
N ILE A 6 -8.61 -1.77 23.08
CA ILE A 6 -8.78 -0.62 22.18
C ILE A 6 -7.53 0.26 22.27
N ILE A 7 -6.97 0.66 21.13
CA ILE A 7 -6.02 1.77 21.06
C ILE A 7 -6.82 3.04 20.73
N ASP A 8 -6.97 3.93 21.72
CA ASP A 8 -7.67 5.20 21.54
C ASP A 8 -6.70 6.31 21.08
N PHE A 9 -6.72 6.61 19.78
CA PHE A 9 -5.93 7.71 19.22
C PHE A 9 -6.42 9.09 19.68
N LYS A 10 -7.59 9.22 20.32
CA LYS A 10 -8.06 10.51 20.89
C LYS A 10 -7.12 11.01 21.99
N GLY A 11 -6.46 10.11 22.72
CA GLY A 11 -5.42 10.47 23.69
C GLY A 11 -4.13 10.99 23.06
N LEU A 12 -3.92 10.73 21.76
CA LEU A 12 -2.71 11.11 21.03
C LEU A 12 -2.86 12.42 20.25
N VAL A 13 -3.99 13.12 20.38
CA VAL A 13 -4.23 14.43 19.73
C VAL A 13 -3.19 15.47 20.15
N SER A 14 -2.78 15.45 21.42
CA SER A 14 -1.71 16.34 21.93
C SER A 14 -0.34 15.96 21.36
N LEU A 15 -0.09 14.67 21.15
CA LEU A 15 1.14 14.17 20.52
C LEU A 15 1.17 14.51 19.02
N LYS A 16 0.03 14.44 18.32
CA LYS A 16 -0.11 14.84 16.91
C LYS A 16 0.27 16.29 16.65
N LYS A 17 0.01 17.18 17.63
CA LYS A 17 0.38 18.60 17.55
C LYS A 17 1.90 18.82 17.53
N LEU A 18 2.69 17.85 18.00
CA LEU A 18 4.16 17.90 17.94
C LEU A 18 4.72 17.54 16.55
N PHE A 19 3.89 17.02 15.65
CA PHE A 19 4.26 16.62 14.28
C PHE A 19 3.31 17.26 13.26
N PRO A 20 3.21 18.60 13.22
CA PRO A 20 2.25 19.31 12.35
C PRO A 20 2.45 19.04 10.85
N GLU A 21 3.66 18.65 10.45
CA GLU A 21 4.04 18.28 9.08
C GLU A 21 3.40 16.96 8.62
N LEU A 22 3.02 16.09 9.55
CA LEU A 22 2.34 14.83 9.23
C LEU A 22 0.84 15.08 9.10
N THR A 23 0.19 14.48 8.11
CA THR A 23 -1.27 14.34 8.13
C THR A 23 -1.70 13.43 9.29
N THR A 24 -2.95 13.52 9.72
CA THR A 24 -3.49 12.64 10.79
C THR A 24 -3.23 11.17 10.50
N SER A 25 -3.49 10.73 9.27
CA SER A 25 -3.30 9.33 8.87
C SER A 25 -1.83 8.92 8.80
N GLN A 26 -0.93 9.80 8.35
CA GLN A 26 0.52 9.52 8.38
C GLN A 26 1.00 9.38 9.82
N PHE A 27 0.55 10.25 10.72
CA PHE A 27 0.90 10.18 12.14
C PHE A 27 0.40 8.88 12.79
N GLU A 28 -0.86 8.49 12.57
CA GLU A 28 -1.43 7.26 13.12
C GLU A 28 -0.68 6.02 12.63
N ILE A 29 -0.33 5.97 11.35
CA ILE A 29 0.48 4.89 10.76
C ILE A 29 1.90 4.88 11.38
N THR A 30 2.53 6.05 11.51
CA THR A 30 3.84 6.18 12.13
C THR A 30 3.84 5.70 13.58
N ILE A 31 2.80 6.02 14.37
CA ILE A 31 2.66 5.53 15.74
C ILE A 31 2.57 4.02 15.79
N LEU A 32 1.80 3.39 14.88
CA LEU A 32 1.74 1.94 14.76
C LEU A 32 3.13 1.36 14.50
N PHE A 33 3.87 1.89 13.51
CA PHE A 33 5.26 1.46 13.27
C PHE A 33 6.17 1.61 14.51
N CYS A 34 6.07 2.73 15.23
CA CYS A 34 6.92 3.02 16.39
C CYS A 34 6.69 2.04 17.55
N ILE A 35 5.49 1.48 17.68
CA ILE A 35 5.21 0.43 18.68
C ILE A 35 5.55 -0.98 18.19
N GLY A 36 6.35 -1.09 17.12
CA GLY A 36 6.90 -2.35 16.63
C GLY A 36 5.97 -3.13 15.70
N VAL A 37 4.89 -2.52 15.22
CA VAL A 37 3.92 -3.15 14.31
C VAL A 37 4.48 -3.12 12.88
N SER A 38 4.82 -4.28 12.33
CA SER A 38 5.36 -4.39 10.98
C SER A 38 4.30 -4.12 9.91
N ILE A 39 4.71 -3.74 8.68
CA ILE A 39 3.81 -3.55 7.51
C ILE A 39 2.95 -4.79 7.25
N LYS A 40 3.55 -5.97 7.41
CA LYS A 40 2.89 -7.27 7.26
C LYS A 40 1.84 -7.47 8.36
N GLU A 41 2.12 -7.05 9.58
CA GLU A 41 1.14 -7.08 10.65
C GLU A 41 0.07 -6.01 10.45
N ILE A 42 0.35 -4.78 9.98
CA ILE A 42 -0.66 -3.74 9.64
C ILE A 42 -1.67 -4.27 8.61
N SER A 43 -1.19 -5.08 7.67
CA SER A 43 -2.05 -5.78 6.70
C SER A 43 -2.85 -6.97 7.28
N HIS A 44 -2.41 -7.53 8.42
CA HIS A 44 -3.06 -8.64 9.15
C HIS A 44 -3.81 -8.20 10.43
N TYR A 45 -3.69 -6.96 10.86
CA TYR A 45 -4.27 -6.36 12.08
C TYR A 45 -5.78 -6.14 12.03
N ARG A 46 -6.50 -6.94 11.23
CA ARG A 46 -7.92 -7.21 11.47
C ARG A 46 -8.16 -8.30 12.53
N SER A 47 -7.10 -8.90 13.07
CA SER A 47 -7.17 -9.78 14.25
C SER A 47 -5.79 -10.06 14.85
N ILE A 48 -5.47 -9.61 16.07
CA ILE A 48 -4.39 -10.23 16.87
C ILE A 48 -4.86 -10.52 18.29
N SER A 49 -4.56 -11.73 18.77
CA SER A 49 -4.41 -12.09 20.18
C SER A 49 -2.93 -12.05 20.55
N TYR A 50 -2.56 -11.44 21.69
CA TYR A 50 -1.17 -11.31 22.13
C TYR A 50 -0.89 -11.92 23.50
N SER A 51 0.17 -12.74 23.58
CA SER A 51 0.85 -13.14 24.81
C SER A 51 2.11 -12.31 25.10
N CYS A 52 2.61 -11.51 24.15
CA CYS A 52 3.81 -10.70 24.35
C CYS A 52 3.55 -9.35 25.05
N VAL A 53 2.30 -8.89 25.09
CA VAL A 53 1.88 -7.65 25.77
C VAL A 53 1.70 -7.88 27.28
N ASP A 54 1.34 -9.10 27.70
CA ASP A 54 1.16 -9.46 29.11
C ASP A 54 2.44 -9.30 29.94
N ASN A 55 3.62 -9.49 29.36
CA ASN A 55 4.87 -9.32 30.11
C ASN A 55 5.29 -7.86 30.30
N THR A 56 4.72 -6.92 29.53
CA THR A 56 5.11 -5.50 29.61
C THR A 56 4.09 -4.66 30.37
N LEU A 57 2.82 -5.07 30.41
CA LEU A 57 1.74 -4.30 31.06
C LEU A 57 1.30 -4.82 32.44
N ASN A 58 1.74 -6.02 32.87
CA ASN A 58 1.40 -6.56 34.19
C ASN A 58 2.03 -5.80 35.38
N THR A 59 2.85 -4.78 35.13
CA THR A 59 3.40 -3.95 36.21
C THR A 59 2.50 -2.79 36.65
N ASP A 60 1.54 -2.29 35.86
CA ASP A 60 1.02 -0.93 36.16
C ASP A 60 -0.48 -0.59 35.99
N LEU A 61 -1.40 -1.48 35.57
CA LEU A 61 -2.77 -1.03 35.19
C LEU A 61 -3.95 -1.79 35.80
N THR A 62 -4.03 -1.84 37.14
CA THR A 62 -5.20 -2.34 37.89
C THR A 62 -6.40 -1.40 37.96
N LEU A 63 -6.46 -0.29 37.20
CA LEU A 63 -7.35 0.83 37.58
C LEU A 63 -8.65 1.05 36.80
N HIS A 64 -8.88 0.56 35.56
CA HIS A 64 -10.14 0.93 34.87
C HIS A 64 -10.80 -0.17 34.02
N ASN A 65 -11.99 -0.59 34.47
CA ASN A 65 -12.93 -1.49 33.77
C ASN A 65 -13.50 -0.86 32.49
N VAL A 66 -12.99 -1.25 31.32
CA VAL A 66 -13.56 -0.86 30.02
C VAL A 66 -13.97 -2.09 29.21
N LYS A 67 -15.21 -2.10 28.70
CA LYS A 67 -15.81 -3.18 27.89
C LYS A 67 -15.96 -2.71 26.44
N VAL A 68 -15.45 -3.49 25.48
CA VAL A 68 -15.28 -3.09 24.06
C VAL A 68 -16.33 -3.72 23.15
N THR A 69 -16.96 -2.93 22.27
CA THR A 69 -17.95 -3.40 21.27
C THR A 69 -17.71 -2.75 19.90
N LYS A 70 -17.21 -3.54 18.93
CA LYS A 70 -16.92 -3.27 17.49
C LYS A 70 -15.89 -2.16 17.15
N LEU A 71 -15.06 -2.45 16.15
CA LEU A 71 -14.01 -1.56 15.61
C LEU A 71 -14.50 -0.95 14.28
N ASP A 72 -14.34 0.37 14.13
CA ASP A 72 -14.85 1.17 12.99
C ASP A 72 -14.16 0.86 11.65
N GLN A 73 -14.90 1.07 10.55
CA GLN A 73 -14.40 1.00 9.18
C GLN A 73 -13.36 2.11 8.93
N LEU A 74 -12.29 1.81 8.17
CA LEU A 74 -11.32 2.83 7.76
C LEU A 74 -12.02 3.93 6.97
N SER A 75 -11.75 5.20 7.29
CA SER A 75 -12.28 6.31 6.50
C SER A 75 -11.89 6.17 5.02
N PRO A 76 -12.65 6.74 4.07
CA PRO A 76 -12.30 6.74 2.66
C PRO A 76 -10.85 7.18 2.39
N LYS A 77 -10.37 8.21 3.08
CA LYS A 77 -8.99 8.70 2.97
C LYS A 77 -7.95 7.71 3.48
N MET A 78 -8.21 7.06 4.61
CA MET A 78 -7.31 6.05 5.16
C MET A 78 -7.25 4.81 4.28
N THR A 79 -8.39 4.37 3.74
CA THR A 79 -8.46 3.25 2.80
C THR A 79 -7.68 3.54 1.53
N ALA A 80 -7.88 4.70 0.91
CA ALA A 80 -7.15 5.12 -0.29
C ALA A 80 -5.63 5.23 -0.02
N SER A 81 -5.23 5.86 1.09
CA SER A 81 -3.81 6.00 1.47
C SER A 81 -3.14 4.65 1.75
N TYR A 82 -3.85 3.73 2.41
CA TYR A 82 -3.38 2.37 2.64
C TYR A 82 -3.15 1.64 1.32
N ILE A 83 -4.14 1.62 0.43
CA ILE A 83 -4.02 0.98 -0.89
C ILE A 83 -2.84 1.57 -1.67
N GLN A 84 -2.71 2.90 -1.72
CA GLN A 84 -1.60 3.57 -2.38
C GLN A 84 -0.24 3.13 -1.80
N SER A 85 -0.10 3.07 -0.47
CA SER A 85 1.14 2.67 0.18
C SER A 85 1.56 1.23 -0.17
N ILE A 86 0.60 0.30 -0.23
CA ILE A 86 0.86 -1.10 -0.57
C ILE A 86 1.23 -1.22 -2.05
N VAL A 87 0.51 -0.53 -2.95
CA VAL A 87 0.84 -0.52 -4.38
C VAL A 87 2.24 0.06 -4.61
N TRP A 88 2.61 1.13 -3.92
CA TRP A 88 3.95 1.73 -4.02
C TRP A 88 5.05 0.78 -3.51
N TYR A 89 4.82 0.14 -2.36
CA TYR A 89 5.74 -0.86 -1.82
C TYR A 89 6.05 -1.97 -2.84
N HIS A 90 5.01 -2.51 -3.50
CA HIS A 90 5.19 -3.52 -4.54
C HIS A 90 5.81 -2.98 -5.83
N SER A 91 5.58 -1.71 -6.16
CA SER A 91 6.17 -1.05 -7.34
C SER A 91 7.70 -1.00 -7.25
N ARG A 92 8.27 -0.79 -6.04
CA ARG A 92 9.73 -0.81 -5.84
C ARG A 92 10.36 -2.15 -6.22
N GLY A 93 9.71 -3.26 -5.87
CA GLY A 93 10.16 -4.60 -6.26
C GLY A 93 10.11 -4.80 -7.79
N LYS A 94 9.05 -4.30 -8.43
CA LYS A 94 8.89 -4.33 -9.90
C LYS A 94 9.97 -3.51 -10.61
N LEU A 95 10.32 -2.33 -10.10
CA LEU A 95 11.40 -1.50 -10.64
C LEU A 95 12.77 -2.19 -10.56
N GLN A 96 13.05 -2.90 -9.46
CA GLN A 96 14.31 -3.63 -9.33
C GLN A 96 14.41 -4.81 -10.31
N GLU A 97 13.31 -5.54 -10.51
CA GLU A 97 13.25 -6.61 -11.51
C GLU A 97 13.34 -6.07 -12.94
N LEU A 98 12.68 -4.95 -13.22
CA LEU A 98 12.79 -4.25 -14.50
C LEU A 98 14.24 -3.82 -14.76
N ARG A 99 14.93 -3.27 -13.75
CA ARG A 99 16.35 -2.92 -13.86
C ARG A 99 17.18 -4.15 -14.22
N SER A 100 16.90 -5.30 -13.62
CA SER A 100 17.57 -6.55 -13.99
C SER A 100 17.36 -6.88 -15.46
N ILE A 101 16.11 -6.86 -15.95
CA ILE A 101 15.78 -7.11 -17.36
C ILE A 101 16.57 -6.18 -18.29
N LEU A 102 16.60 -4.88 -17.98
CA LEU A 102 17.30 -3.88 -18.78
C LEU A 102 18.83 -4.04 -18.81
N LEU A 103 19.41 -4.71 -17.81
CA LEU A 103 20.85 -4.96 -17.73
C LEU A 103 21.26 -6.30 -18.34
N THR A 104 20.38 -7.30 -18.32
CA THR A 104 20.73 -8.68 -18.67
C THR A 104 20.24 -9.12 -20.04
N ASP A 105 19.13 -8.56 -20.51
CA ASP A 105 18.46 -9.06 -21.70
C ASP A 105 18.86 -8.27 -22.96
N ASP A 106 18.77 -8.94 -24.12
CA ASP A 106 18.93 -8.28 -25.42
C ASP A 106 17.67 -7.48 -25.78
N LEU A 107 17.76 -6.15 -25.71
CA LEU A 107 16.65 -5.26 -26.02
C LEU A 107 16.27 -5.24 -27.52
N ASN A 108 17.05 -5.88 -28.39
CA ASN A 108 16.68 -6.08 -29.79
C ASN A 108 15.56 -7.13 -29.93
N GLU A 109 15.36 -8.01 -28.95
CA GLU A 109 14.26 -8.99 -28.92
C GLU A 109 12.94 -8.37 -28.43
N ILE A 110 12.52 -7.27 -29.07
CA ILE A 110 11.42 -6.39 -28.63
C ILE A 110 10.17 -7.17 -28.19
N LYS A 111 9.74 -8.16 -28.98
CA LYS A 111 8.54 -8.94 -28.67
C LYS A 111 8.67 -9.74 -27.36
N GLN A 112 9.82 -10.38 -27.14
CA GLN A 112 10.05 -11.20 -25.94
C GLN A 112 10.14 -10.31 -24.70
N ILE A 113 10.86 -9.19 -24.80
CA ILE A 113 10.99 -8.21 -23.71
C ILE A 113 9.63 -7.62 -23.33
N LYS A 114 8.80 -7.25 -24.31
CA LYS A 114 7.44 -6.75 -24.04
C LYS A 114 6.60 -7.77 -23.28
N ILE A 115 6.64 -9.05 -23.68
CA ILE A 115 5.92 -10.13 -22.98
C ILE A 115 6.42 -10.26 -21.53
N ARG A 116 7.74 -10.31 -21.33
CA ARG A 116 8.35 -10.46 -20.00
C ARG A 116 8.01 -9.30 -19.07
N ILE A 117 8.13 -8.06 -19.55
CA ILE A 117 7.79 -6.86 -18.78
C ILE A 117 6.30 -6.80 -18.47
N THR A 118 5.43 -7.12 -19.45
CA THR A 118 3.96 -7.19 -19.23
C THR A 118 3.65 -8.17 -18.12
N ASN A 119 4.16 -9.40 -18.22
CA ASN A 119 3.93 -10.44 -17.22
C ASN A 119 4.41 -10.02 -15.82
N MET A 120 5.56 -9.36 -15.74
CA MET A 120 6.12 -8.87 -14.48
C MET A 120 5.26 -7.75 -13.85
N LEU A 121 4.85 -6.77 -14.66
CA LEU A 121 4.10 -5.61 -14.20
C LEU A 121 2.63 -5.95 -13.90
N GLU A 122 2.02 -6.87 -14.66
CA GLU A 122 0.62 -7.26 -14.53
C GLU A 122 0.42 -8.34 -13.46
N HIS A 123 1.10 -9.47 -13.56
CA HIS A 123 0.75 -10.64 -12.75
C HIS A 123 1.13 -10.51 -11.28
N ARG A 124 2.19 -9.74 -10.96
CA ARG A 124 2.56 -9.44 -9.56
C ARG A 124 1.57 -8.53 -8.85
N THR A 125 0.56 -8.03 -9.55
CA THR A 125 -0.56 -7.26 -8.99
C THR A 125 -1.53 -8.14 -8.21
N SER A 126 -1.69 -9.40 -8.63
CA SER A 126 -2.70 -10.33 -8.08
C SER A 126 -2.59 -10.57 -6.56
N SER A 127 -1.37 -10.60 -6.01
CA SER A 127 -1.15 -10.85 -4.58
C SER A 127 -1.78 -9.78 -3.69
N TYR A 128 -1.57 -8.49 -3.98
CA TYR A 128 -2.14 -7.40 -3.19
C TYR A 128 -3.60 -7.09 -3.53
N ILE A 129 -4.06 -7.40 -4.74
CA ILE A 129 -5.50 -7.33 -5.08
C ILE A 129 -6.33 -8.25 -4.17
N ARG A 130 -5.86 -9.47 -3.93
CA ARG A 130 -6.52 -10.39 -2.99
C ARG A 130 -6.59 -9.82 -1.58
N TYR A 131 -5.50 -9.22 -1.09
CA TYR A 131 -5.49 -8.57 0.23
C TYR A 131 -6.45 -7.38 0.29
N PHE A 132 -6.51 -6.57 -0.76
CA PHE A 132 -7.46 -5.45 -0.83
C PHE A 132 -8.92 -5.92 -0.78
N ASN A 133 -9.26 -7.04 -1.42
CA ASN A 133 -10.62 -7.58 -1.36
C ASN A 133 -11.06 -8.06 0.03
N LEU A 134 -10.12 -8.25 0.96
CA LEU A 134 -10.42 -8.55 2.37
C LEU A 134 -10.75 -7.30 3.18
N LEU A 135 -10.58 -6.10 2.59
CA LEU A 135 -10.96 -4.85 3.23
C LEU A 135 -12.49 -4.71 3.25
N ASP A 136 -12.98 -4.37 4.44
CA ASP A 136 -14.37 -4.04 4.76
C ASP A 136 -14.50 -2.55 4.44
N THR A 137 -14.98 -2.29 3.24
CA THR A 137 -15.13 -0.97 2.65
C THR A 137 -16.47 -0.94 1.93
N PRO A 138 -17.04 0.25 1.68
CA PRO A 138 -18.27 0.38 0.89
C PRO A 138 -18.16 -0.25 -0.51
N ILE A 139 -16.95 -0.31 -1.07
CA ILE A 139 -16.68 -0.95 -2.36
C ILE A 139 -16.44 -2.44 -2.12
N LYS A 140 -17.42 -3.28 -2.45
CA LYS A 140 -17.25 -4.74 -2.43
C LYS A 140 -16.13 -5.14 -3.40
N ASN A 141 -15.19 -5.96 -2.92
CA ASN A 141 -14.01 -6.36 -3.69
C ASN A 141 -13.22 -5.15 -4.24
N ILE A 142 -12.88 -4.20 -3.37
CA ILE A 142 -12.14 -2.98 -3.69
C ILE A 142 -10.82 -3.22 -4.45
N GLY A 143 -10.17 -4.38 -4.26
CA GLY A 143 -9.02 -4.78 -5.06
C GLY A 143 -9.37 -5.01 -6.52
N ASN A 144 -10.42 -5.79 -6.80
CA ASN A 144 -10.90 -6.01 -8.17
C ASN A 144 -11.34 -4.70 -8.81
N TRP A 145 -11.99 -3.83 -8.03
CA TRP A 145 -12.34 -2.49 -8.47
C TRP A 145 -11.09 -1.69 -8.86
N TYR A 146 -10.06 -1.69 -8.01
CA TYR A 146 -8.81 -0.97 -8.27
C TYR A 146 -8.13 -1.49 -9.55
N GLN A 147 -8.02 -2.81 -9.70
CA GLN A 147 -7.42 -3.42 -10.87
C GLN A 147 -8.16 -3.06 -12.16
N SER A 148 -9.50 -3.07 -12.13
CA SER A 148 -10.33 -2.76 -13.30
C SER A 148 -10.32 -1.27 -13.68
N ASN A 149 -9.95 -0.40 -12.74
CA ASN A 149 -9.90 1.05 -12.95
C ASN A 149 -8.49 1.58 -13.22
N PHE A 150 -7.47 0.73 -13.08
CA PHE A 150 -6.10 1.02 -13.46
C PHE A 150 -5.95 0.88 -14.97
N ASP A 151 -5.48 1.95 -15.64
CA ASP A 151 -5.31 1.98 -17.08
C ASP A 151 -4.01 1.27 -17.50
N PHE A 152 -4.07 -0.07 -17.51
CA PHE A 152 -2.90 -0.91 -17.71
C PHE A 152 -2.33 -0.84 -19.14
N GLU A 153 -3.20 -0.70 -20.13
CA GLU A 153 -2.81 -0.62 -21.54
C GLU A 153 -1.96 0.64 -21.80
N ASN A 154 -2.47 1.82 -21.44
CA ASN A 154 -1.71 3.07 -21.63
C ASN A 154 -0.48 3.13 -20.73
N PHE A 155 -0.57 2.58 -19.50
CA PHE A 155 0.59 2.44 -18.62
C PHE A 155 1.72 1.64 -19.27
N LEU A 156 1.43 0.46 -19.82
CA LEU A 156 2.44 -0.36 -20.48
C LEU A 156 3.01 0.31 -21.72
N ASN A 157 2.17 0.98 -22.52
CA ASN A 157 2.64 1.73 -23.69
C ASN A 157 3.67 2.81 -23.28
N SER A 158 3.37 3.61 -22.26
CA SER A 158 4.30 4.60 -21.72
C SER A 158 5.60 3.96 -21.20
N VAL A 159 5.52 2.80 -20.54
CA VAL A 159 6.71 2.07 -20.09
C VAL A 159 7.56 1.61 -21.28
N PHE A 160 6.94 1.05 -22.32
CA PHE A 160 7.67 0.57 -23.50
C PHE A 160 8.34 1.69 -24.29
N GLU A 161 7.69 2.85 -24.41
CA GLU A 161 8.31 4.03 -25.01
C GLU A 161 9.65 4.35 -24.33
N VAL A 162 9.68 4.35 -23.00
CA VAL A 162 10.91 4.61 -22.23
C VAL A 162 11.92 3.46 -22.37
N VAL A 163 11.47 2.21 -22.21
CA VAL A 163 12.34 1.02 -22.26
C VAL A 163 13.11 0.94 -23.58
N PHE A 164 12.44 1.21 -24.70
CA PHE A 164 13.04 1.10 -26.03
C PHE A 164 13.63 2.42 -26.55
N THR A 165 13.69 3.47 -25.73
CA THR A 165 14.41 4.70 -26.10
C THR A 165 15.92 4.46 -26.07
N PRO A 166 16.66 4.57 -27.20
CA PRO A 166 18.09 4.24 -27.23
C PRO A 166 18.97 5.26 -26.50
N ALA A 167 18.53 6.52 -26.44
CA ALA A 167 19.31 7.61 -25.86
C ALA A 167 19.38 7.59 -24.32
N LEU A 168 18.53 6.80 -23.66
CA LEU A 168 18.45 6.76 -22.20
C LEU A 168 19.30 5.62 -21.64
N SER A 169 20.07 5.92 -20.60
CA SER A 169 20.71 4.92 -19.75
C SER A 169 19.67 4.10 -18.97
N VAL A 170 20.09 2.95 -18.44
CA VAL A 170 19.22 2.11 -17.61
C VAL A 170 18.66 2.87 -16.41
N ASP A 171 19.49 3.67 -15.72
CA ASP A 171 19.03 4.42 -14.55
C ASP A 171 18.05 5.55 -14.89
N GLU A 172 18.22 6.21 -16.03
CA GLU A 172 17.25 7.19 -16.54
C GLU A 172 15.93 6.52 -16.91
N LYS A 173 15.98 5.34 -17.56
CA LYS A 173 14.78 4.55 -17.86
C LYS A 173 14.03 4.17 -16.58
N ILE A 174 14.73 3.68 -15.56
CA ILE A 174 14.11 3.30 -14.28
C ILE A 174 13.49 4.50 -13.57
N ARG A 175 14.16 5.66 -13.57
CA ARG A 175 13.61 6.90 -13.01
C ARG A 175 12.33 7.33 -13.73
N ASN A 176 12.36 7.42 -15.05
CA ASN A 176 11.21 7.83 -15.86
C ASN A 176 10.04 6.84 -15.70
N ILE A 177 10.32 5.54 -15.61
CA ILE A 177 9.29 4.50 -15.40
C ILE A 177 8.71 4.59 -13.98
N SER A 178 9.50 4.96 -12.97
CA SER A 178 9.00 5.25 -11.62
C SER A 178 7.99 6.39 -11.64
N ASP A 179 8.27 7.48 -12.36
CA ASP A 179 7.37 8.63 -12.50
C ASP A 179 6.08 8.24 -13.24
N ILE A 180 6.19 7.40 -14.28
CA ILE A 180 5.03 6.83 -14.98
C ILE A 180 4.18 5.99 -14.01
N MET A 181 4.80 5.09 -13.24
CA MET A 181 4.08 4.28 -12.25
C MET A 181 3.31 5.16 -11.26
N GLU A 182 3.96 6.19 -10.71
CA GLU A 182 3.33 7.12 -9.77
C GLU A 182 2.15 7.86 -10.42
N LYS A 183 2.31 8.37 -11.64
CA LYS A 183 1.24 9.06 -12.39
C LYS A 183 -0.02 8.20 -12.50
N TYR A 184 0.10 6.97 -13.01
CA TYR A 184 -1.06 6.08 -13.22
C TYR A 184 -1.67 5.61 -11.89
N GLN A 185 -0.85 5.42 -10.85
CA GLN A 185 -1.32 5.10 -9.50
C GLN A 185 -2.12 6.26 -8.90
N ASN A 186 -1.62 7.50 -9.01
CA ASN A 186 -2.31 8.69 -8.49
C ASN A 186 -3.65 8.90 -9.18
N ILE A 187 -3.72 8.74 -10.51
CA ILE A 187 -4.98 8.80 -11.26
C ILE A 187 -5.98 7.77 -10.73
N THR A 188 -5.53 6.52 -10.55
CA THR A 188 -6.40 5.44 -10.06
C THR A 188 -6.83 5.68 -8.60
N ASN A 189 -5.94 6.18 -7.76
CA ASN A 189 -6.22 6.47 -6.36
C ASN A 189 -7.20 7.65 -6.19
N GLN A 190 -7.16 8.64 -7.07
CA GLN A 190 -8.16 9.71 -7.11
C GLN A 190 -9.54 9.16 -7.44
N LYS A 191 -9.66 8.29 -8.46
CA LYS A 191 -10.92 7.60 -8.77
C LYS A 191 -11.40 6.79 -7.56
N LEU A 192 -10.50 6.09 -6.88
CA LEU A 192 -10.82 5.28 -5.70
C LEU A 192 -11.38 6.14 -4.57
N LEU A 193 -10.74 7.26 -4.28
CA LEU A 193 -11.18 8.16 -3.24
C LEU A 193 -12.57 8.74 -3.56
N ILE A 194 -12.84 9.10 -4.81
CA ILE A 194 -14.18 9.55 -5.24
C ILE A 194 -15.21 8.46 -4.98
N GLU A 195 -14.91 7.22 -5.37
CA GLU A 195 -15.83 6.09 -5.20
C GLU A 195 -16.10 5.76 -3.73
N LEU A 196 -15.08 5.81 -2.87
CA LEU A 196 -15.21 5.55 -1.43
C LEU A 196 -16.02 6.63 -0.69
N ASN A 197 -16.18 7.83 -1.26
CA ASN A 197 -16.95 8.92 -0.66
C ASN A 197 -18.39 9.02 -1.18
N LYS A 198 -18.83 8.08 -2.04
CA LYS A 198 -20.24 7.95 -2.45
C LYS A 198 -21.05 7.26 -1.36
#